data_AF-A0A5E4ICL4-F1
#
_entry.id   AF-A0A5E4ICL4-F1
#
_cell.length_a   1.000
_cell.length_b   1.000
_cell.length_c   1.000
_cell.angle_alpha   90.00
_cell.angle_beta   90.00
_cell.angle_gamma   90.00
#
_symmetry.space_group_name_H-M   'P 1'
#
loop_
_entity.id
_entity.type
_entity.pdbx_description
1 polymer ?
#
loop_
_entity_poly.entity_id
_entity_poly.type
_entity_poly.pdbx_seq_one_letter_code
_entity_poly.pdbx_strand_id
1 'polypeptide(L)'
;MERRNNRPTEKKKSETKKRDYTKRYDPYGRGKETLPFIVKVKPQSVMGDYIALHGLLPENELPVSLRHKIPENEIWIRKNVYDDPKRRERILQGHEKFELELMETKGLTYKQAHKRAQFHEKVYRLEDWLGRLETELKRPPYEPVDVVEKTTRYRKMKRKRKNL
;
A
#
# COMPACT_ATOMS: atom_id res chain seq x y z
N MET A 1 -76.18 -14.25 -1.01
CA MET A 1 -76.01 -12.79 -0.83
C MET A 1 -75.15 -12.56 0.41
N GLU A 2 -74.22 -11.61 0.36
CA GLU A 2 -73.50 -10.92 1.47
C GLU A 2 -72.65 -11.77 2.44
N ARG A 3 -71.30 -11.75 2.40
CA ARG A 3 -70.31 -10.71 2.79
C ARG A 3 -70.35 -10.32 4.30
N ARG A 4 -69.34 -10.72 5.09
CA ARG A 4 -68.22 -9.89 5.65
C ARG A 4 -67.55 -10.50 6.92
N ASN A 5 -66.25 -10.76 6.78
CA ASN A 5 -65.10 -10.47 7.65
C ASN A 5 -65.19 -10.55 9.19
N ASN A 6 -64.27 -11.32 9.82
CA ASN A 6 -63.08 -10.73 10.49
C ASN A 6 -62.07 -11.76 11.07
N ARG A 7 -60.83 -11.67 10.54
CA ARG A 7 -59.48 -11.89 11.12
C ARG A 7 -59.18 -13.09 12.05
N PRO A 8 -58.23 -13.96 11.63
CA PRO A 8 -57.21 -14.49 12.52
C PRO A 8 -56.01 -13.52 12.60
N THR A 9 -55.58 -13.25 13.83
CA THR A 9 -54.36 -12.49 14.17
C THR A 9 -53.12 -13.15 13.58
N GLU A 10 -52.50 -12.47 12.62
CA GLU A 10 -51.16 -12.79 12.11
C GLU A 10 -50.14 -12.73 13.25
N LYS A 11 -49.54 -13.89 13.56
CA LYS A 11 -48.26 -13.96 14.26
C LYS A 11 -47.24 -13.21 13.41
N LYS A 12 -46.90 -11.99 13.82
CA LYS A 12 -45.76 -11.23 13.30
C LYS A 12 -44.51 -12.09 13.43
N LYS A 13 -44.10 -12.71 12.33
CA LYS A 13 -42.73 -13.19 12.16
C LYS A 13 -41.84 -11.96 12.33
N SER A 14 -41.11 -11.93 13.43
CA SER A 14 -40.00 -11.01 13.62
C SER A 14 -38.99 -11.31 12.52
N GLU A 15 -39.11 -10.61 11.40
CA GLU A 15 -38.04 -10.46 10.42
C GLU A 15 -36.86 -9.83 11.16
N THR A 16 -35.96 -10.70 11.59
CA THR A 16 -34.62 -10.34 12.00
C THR A 16 -33.99 -9.69 10.79
N LYS A 17 -34.08 -8.36 10.71
CA LYS A 17 -33.33 -7.53 9.76
C LYS A 17 -31.87 -7.90 9.93
N LYS A 18 -31.37 -8.82 9.11
CA LYS A 18 -29.95 -8.97 8.86
C LYS A 18 -29.53 -7.63 8.29
N ARG A 19 -29.02 -6.77 9.17
CA ARG A 19 -28.32 -5.55 8.78
C ARG A 19 -27.13 -6.05 7.97
N ASP A 20 -27.28 -6.08 6.64
CA ASP A 20 -26.17 -6.20 5.72
C ASP A 20 -25.23 -5.05 6.04
N TYR A 21 -24.21 -5.36 6.84
CA TYR A 21 -23.07 -4.51 7.12
C TYR A 21 -22.18 -4.50 5.87
N THR A 22 -22.72 -4.12 4.71
CA THR A 22 -21.91 -3.57 3.63
C THR A 22 -21.53 -2.15 4.05
N LYS A 23 -20.73 -2.03 5.13
CA LYS A 23 -19.79 -0.93 5.24
C LYS A 23 -18.96 -1.06 3.98
N ARG A 24 -19.26 -0.25 2.95
CA ARG A 24 -18.42 -0.09 1.77
C ARG A 24 -17.07 0.34 2.32
N TYR A 25 -16.18 -0.64 2.49
CA TYR A 25 -14.81 -0.39 2.85
C TYR A 25 -14.24 0.42 1.70
N ASP A 26 -13.73 1.61 2.00
CA ASP A 26 -12.94 2.41 1.08
C ASP A 26 -11.49 1.90 1.17
N PRO A 27 -11.04 0.98 0.29
CA PRO A 27 -9.68 0.48 0.35
C PRO A 27 -8.65 1.54 -0.04
N TYR A 28 -9.09 2.73 -0.46
CA TYR A 28 -8.27 3.80 -1.02
C TYR A 28 -7.91 4.89 -0.01
N GLY A 29 -8.51 4.89 1.18
CA GLY A 29 -8.11 5.68 2.35
C GLY A 29 -7.64 7.12 2.05
N ARG A 30 -8.55 8.09 2.22
CA ARG A 30 -8.36 9.56 2.01
C ARG A 30 -8.40 10.02 0.56
N GLY A 31 -9.59 10.11 -0.03
CA GLY A 31 -9.89 11.08 -1.11
C GLY A 31 -9.03 11.02 -2.38
N LYS A 32 -8.24 9.96 -2.58
CA LYS A 32 -7.52 9.69 -3.82
C LYS A 32 -8.49 8.95 -4.74
N GLU A 33 -8.64 9.43 -5.97
CA GLU A 33 -9.55 8.89 -6.98
C GLU A 33 -9.53 7.35 -6.97
N THR A 34 -10.66 6.79 -6.56
CA THR A 34 -10.89 5.36 -6.42
C THR A 34 -10.83 4.74 -7.81
N LEU A 35 -10.02 3.70 -7.99
CA LEU A 35 -10.12 2.86 -9.18
C LEU A 35 -11.59 2.43 -9.36
N PRO A 36 -12.15 2.45 -10.58
CA PRO A 36 -13.55 2.10 -10.82
C PRO A 36 -13.90 0.63 -10.55
N PHE A 37 -12.95 -0.14 -10.01
CA PHE A 37 -13.06 -1.57 -9.78
C PHE A 37 -13.47 -1.91 -8.34
N ILE A 38 -14.32 -2.92 -8.22
CA ILE A 38 -14.75 -3.48 -6.94
C ILE A 38 -13.69 -4.47 -6.46
N VAL A 39 -13.09 -4.20 -5.30
CA VAL A 39 -12.10 -5.09 -4.69
C VAL A 39 -12.80 -6.22 -3.93
N LYS A 40 -12.53 -7.48 -4.31
CA LYS A 40 -12.98 -8.67 -3.60
C LYS A 40 -11.81 -9.42 -2.97
N VAL A 41 -11.95 -9.72 -1.68
CA VAL A 41 -10.93 -10.48 -0.95
C VAL A 41 -11.17 -11.98 -1.13
N LYS A 42 -10.12 -12.72 -1.49
CA LYS A 42 -10.17 -14.18 -1.72
C LYS A 42 -9.07 -14.92 -0.95
N PRO A 43 -9.31 -16.16 -0.48
CA PRO A 43 -8.29 -16.96 0.18
C PRO A 43 -7.24 -17.49 -0.81
N GLN A 44 -6.08 -17.91 -0.30
CA GLN A 44 -5.01 -18.52 -1.10
C GLN A 44 -5.45 -19.80 -1.82
N SER A 45 -6.39 -20.56 -1.25
CA SER A 45 -6.94 -21.76 -1.91
C SER A 45 -7.66 -21.45 -3.23
N VAL A 46 -8.22 -20.25 -3.38
CA VAL A 46 -8.90 -19.82 -4.61
C VAL A 46 -7.91 -19.17 -5.57
N MET A 47 -7.03 -18.30 -5.06
CA MET A 47 -6.11 -17.53 -5.89
C MET A 47 -4.80 -18.24 -6.24
N GLY A 48 -4.48 -19.36 -5.56
CA GLY A 48 -3.19 -20.03 -5.70
C GLY A 48 -2.03 -19.08 -5.42
N ASP A 49 -1.12 -19.00 -6.38
CA ASP A 49 0.09 -18.17 -6.28
C ASP A 49 -0.13 -16.69 -6.62
N TYR A 50 -1.30 -16.35 -7.17
CA TYR A 50 -1.62 -14.98 -7.59
C TYR A 50 -1.91 -14.08 -6.39
N ILE A 51 -1.32 -12.87 -6.38
CA ILE A 51 -1.45 -11.87 -5.31
C ILE A 51 -2.72 -11.05 -5.52
N ALA A 52 -2.88 -10.51 -6.72
CA ALA A 52 -4.04 -9.78 -7.18
C ALA A 52 -4.30 -10.14 -8.65
N LEU A 53 -5.56 -10.06 -9.07
CA LEU A 53 -6.03 -10.33 -10.43
C LEU A 53 -7.21 -9.40 -10.74
N HIS A 54 -7.14 -8.64 -11.82
CA HIS A 54 -8.25 -7.81 -12.29
C HIS A 54 -9.04 -8.50 -13.41
N GLY A 55 -10.30 -8.10 -13.60
CA GLY A 55 -11.20 -8.70 -14.58
C GLY A 55 -10.85 -8.45 -16.05
N LEU A 56 -10.09 -7.40 -16.35
CA LEU A 56 -9.60 -7.13 -17.72
C LEU A 56 -8.45 -8.05 -18.17
N LEU A 57 -8.11 -9.06 -17.36
CA LEU A 57 -7.03 -10.00 -17.69
C LEU A 57 -7.45 -10.91 -18.85
N PRO A 58 -6.60 -11.10 -19.87
CA PRO A 58 -6.87 -12.07 -20.92
C PRO A 58 -7.04 -13.49 -20.34
N GLU A 59 -8.10 -14.18 -20.74
CA GLU A 59 -8.48 -15.50 -20.21
C GLU A 59 -7.41 -16.58 -20.47
N ASN A 60 -6.62 -16.43 -21.53
CA ASN A 60 -5.49 -17.31 -21.82
C ASN A 60 -4.33 -17.16 -20.82
N GLU A 61 -4.24 -16.04 -20.11
CA GLU A 61 -3.23 -15.77 -19.08
C GLU A 61 -3.71 -16.19 -17.68
N LEU A 62 -5.02 -16.36 -17.50
CA LEU A 62 -5.60 -16.94 -16.28
C LEU A 62 -5.42 -18.47 -16.23
N PRO A 63 -5.18 -19.02 -15.03
CA PRO A 63 -5.24 -20.47 -14.85
C PRO A 63 -6.66 -20.95 -15.16
N VAL A 64 -6.78 -22.16 -15.71
CA VAL A 64 -8.06 -22.73 -16.17
C VAL A 64 -9.14 -22.68 -15.09
N SER A 65 -8.76 -22.84 -13.82
CA SER A 65 -9.67 -22.78 -12.68
C SER A 65 -10.26 -21.39 -12.40
N LEU A 66 -9.67 -20.31 -12.91
CA LEU A 66 -10.09 -18.92 -12.69
C LEU A 66 -10.66 -18.25 -13.93
N ARG A 67 -10.58 -18.89 -15.09
CA ARG A 67 -11.16 -18.36 -16.32
C ARG A 67 -12.65 -18.07 -16.17
N HIS A 68 -13.08 -16.92 -16.66
CA HIS A 68 -14.46 -16.42 -16.60
C HIS A 68 -15.05 -16.25 -15.19
N LYS A 69 -14.23 -16.35 -14.13
CA LYS A 69 -14.72 -16.18 -12.74
C LYS A 69 -14.60 -14.77 -12.23
N ILE A 70 -13.74 -13.97 -12.83
CA ILE A 70 -13.43 -12.61 -12.39
C ILE A 70 -14.16 -11.66 -13.35
N PRO A 71 -15.22 -10.96 -12.90
CA PRO A 71 -15.91 -9.99 -13.73
C PRO A 71 -15.00 -8.82 -14.10
N GLU A 72 -15.20 -8.23 -15.28
CA GLU A 72 -14.38 -7.14 -15.83
C GLU A 72 -14.20 -5.96 -14.87
N ASN A 73 -15.21 -5.64 -14.05
CA ASN A 73 -15.20 -4.55 -13.09
C ASN A 73 -14.69 -4.93 -11.69
N GLU A 74 -14.07 -6.09 -11.52
CA GLU A 74 -13.59 -6.58 -10.22
C GLU A 74 -12.07 -6.75 -10.18
N ILE A 75 -11.50 -6.54 -8.99
CA ILE A 75 -10.13 -6.93 -8.65
C ILE A 75 -10.21 -7.92 -7.50
N TRP A 76 -9.72 -9.12 -7.71
CA TRP A 76 -9.56 -10.12 -6.65
C TRP A 76 -8.19 -9.94 -6.01
N ILE A 77 -8.15 -9.88 -4.69
CA ILE A 77 -6.90 -9.76 -3.91
C ILE A 77 -6.83 -10.84 -2.83
N ARG A 78 -5.63 -11.41 -2.64
CA ARG A 78 -5.40 -12.45 -1.65
C ARG A 78 -5.56 -11.89 -0.24
N LYS A 79 -6.25 -12.63 0.63
CA LYS A 79 -6.56 -12.21 2.01
C LYS A 79 -5.33 -11.79 2.82
N ASN A 80 -4.27 -12.59 2.81
CA ASN A 80 -3.02 -12.27 3.52
C ASN A 80 -2.31 -10.99 3.01
N VAL A 81 -2.57 -10.58 1.76
CA VAL A 81 -2.06 -9.34 1.18
C VAL A 81 -2.95 -8.18 1.60
N TYR A 82 -4.26 -8.40 1.57
CA TYR A 82 -5.25 -7.41 1.96
C TYR A 82 -5.18 -7.05 3.45
N ASP A 83 -4.89 -8.03 4.31
CA ASP A 83 -4.80 -7.82 5.75
C ASP A 83 -3.59 -6.97 6.16
N ASP A 84 -2.55 -6.85 5.30
CA ASP A 84 -1.42 -5.94 5.48
C ASP A 84 -1.70 -4.59 4.78
N PRO A 85 -1.94 -3.49 5.50
CA PRO A 85 -2.32 -2.22 4.89
C PRO A 85 -1.27 -1.65 3.93
N LYS A 86 0.02 -1.74 4.28
CA LYS A 86 1.10 -1.19 3.44
C LYS A 86 1.25 -2.01 2.16
N ARG A 87 1.18 -3.33 2.29
CA ARG A 87 1.27 -4.22 1.14
C ARG A 87 0.03 -4.08 0.25
N ARG A 88 -1.17 -3.99 0.83
CA ARG A 88 -2.41 -3.74 0.11
C ARG A 88 -2.35 -2.44 -0.68
N GLU A 89 -1.92 -1.35 -0.05
CA GLU A 89 -1.78 -0.05 -0.74
C GLU A 89 -0.80 -0.15 -1.91
N ARG A 90 0.38 -0.75 -1.71
CA ARG A 90 1.36 -0.93 -2.78
C ARG A 90 0.81 -1.72 -3.97
N ILE A 91 0.08 -2.80 -3.71
CA ILE A 91 -0.50 -3.62 -4.79
C ILE A 91 -1.65 -2.87 -5.48
N LEU A 92 -2.65 -2.41 -4.74
CA LEU A 92 -3.85 -1.82 -5.34
C LEU A 92 -3.62 -0.41 -5.91
N GLN A 93 -2.87 0.44 -5.22
CA GLN A 93 -2.59 1.82 -5.66
C GLN A 93 -1.33 1.95 -6.51
N GLY A 94 -0.36 1.07 -6.31
CA GLY A 94 0.89 1.11 -7.05
C GLY A 94 0.82 0.27 -8.31
N HIS A 95 0.72 -1.05 -8.14
CA HIS A 95 0.82 -1.98 -9.27
C HIS A 95 -0.44 -2.01 -10.14
N GLU A 96 -1.58 -2.40 -9.56
CA GLU A 96 -2.83 -2.61 -10.30
C GLU A 96 -3.35 -1.31 -10.92
N LYS A 97 -3.32 -0.20 -10.16
CA LYS A 97 -3.76 1.10 -10.67
C LYS A 97 -2.96 1.55 -11.88
N PHE A 98 -1.64 1.46 -11.80
CA PHE A 98 -0.76 1.91 -12.87
C PHE A 98 -0.86 1.01 -14.10
N GLU A 99 -1.02 -0.30 -13.91
CA GLU A 99 -1.26 -1.24 -15.00
C GLU A 99 -2.56 -0.92 -15.74
N LEU A 100 -3.66 -0.73 -15.01
CA LEU A 100 -4.96 -0.38 -15.58
C LEU A 100 -4.91 0.98 -16.30
N GLU A 101 -4.26 1.98 -15.72
CA GLU A 101 -4.07 3.29 -16.35
C GLU A 101 -3.28 3.19 -17.66
N LEU A 102 -2.25 2.33 -17.71
CA LEU A 102 -1.48 2.09 -18.93
C LEU A 102 -2.33 1.38 -20.01
N MET A 103 -3.21 0.47 -19.61
CA MET A 103 -4.14 -0.18 -20.54
C MET A 103 -5.17 0.81 -21.08
N GLU A 104 -5.75 1.64 -20.21
CA GLU A 104 -6.80 2.60 -20.57
C GLU A 104 -6.26 3.78 -21.40
N THR A 105 -5.21 4.45 -20.92
CA THR A 105 -4.71 5.70 -21.53
C THR A 105 -3.80 5.48 -22.73
N LYS A 106 -2.99 4.41 -22.70
CA LYS A 106 -2.01 4.12 -23.75
C LYS A 106 -2.41 2.94 -24.64
N GLY A 107 -3.55 2.31 -24.38
CA GLY A 107 -4.03 1.15 -25.14
C GLY A 107 -3.06 -0.03 -25.11
N LEU A 108 -2.22 -0.14 -24.07
CA LEU A 108 -1.25 -1.23 -23.99
C LEU A 108 -1.96 -2.56 -23.74
N THR A 109 -1.43 -3.62 -24.34
CA THR A 109 -1.83 -4.98 -23.96
C THR A 109 -1.48 -5.23 -22.50
N TYR A 110 -2.23 -6.12 -21.84
CA TYR A 110 -1.98 -6.51 -20.46
C TYR A 110 -0.51 -6.84 -20.21
N LYS A 111 0.11 -7.71 -21.03
CA LYS A 111 1.53 -8.09 -20.86
C LYS A 111 2.50 -6.89 -20.89
N GLN A 112 2.23 -5.92 -21.75
CA GLN A 112 3.06 -4.71 -21.85
C GLN A 112 2.85 -3.80 -20.65
N ALA A 113 1.59 -3.61 -20.23
CA ALA A 113 1.25 -2.85 -19.05
C ALA A 113 1.86 -3.48 -17.79
N HIS A 114 1.71 -4.79 -17.62
CA HIS A 114 2.26 -5.57 -16.51
C HIS A 114 3.78 -5.45 -16.42
N LYS A 115 4.49 -5.61 -17.55
CA LYS A 115 5.96 -5.47 -17.57
C LYS A 115 6.39 -4.05 -17.16
N ARG A 116 5.65 -3.02 -17.58
CA ARG A 116 5.92 -1.64 -17.19
C ARG A 116 5.58 -1.37 -15.72
N ALA A 117 4.49 -1.93 -15.21
CA ALA A 117 4.12 -1.84 -13.79
C ALA A 117 5.15 -2.51 -12.89
N GLN A 118 5.61 -3.71 -13.24
CA GLN A 118 6.73 -4.37 -12.55
C GLN A 118 8.01 -3.55 -12.56
N PHE A 119 8.33 -2.88 -13.67
CA PHE A 119 9.49 -2.01 -13.75
C PHE A 119 9.32 -0.76 -12.88
N HIS A 120 8.15 -0.12 -12.95
CA HIS A 120 7.81 1.04 -12.12
C HIS A 120 7.91 0.73 -10.62
N GLU A 121 7.42 -0.43 -10.18
CA GLU A 121 7.59 -0.88 -8.79
C GLU A 121 9.06 -1.00 -8.37
N LYS A 122 9.95 -1.44 -9.26
CA LYS A 122 11.38 -1.55 -8.95
C LYS A 122 12.02 -0.17 -8.81
N VAL A 123 11.67 0.77 -9.68
CA VAL A 123 12.17 2.16 -9.62
C VAL A 123 11.72 2.82 -8.33
N TYR A 124 10.43 2.71 -7.97
CA TYR A 124 9.90 3.26 -6.71
C TYR A 124 10.63 2.70 -5.47
N ARG A 125 11.01 1.41 -5.48
CA ARG A 125 11.80 0.83 -4.39
C ARG A 125 13.21 1.41 -4.31
N LEU A 126 13.83 1.71 -5.45
CA LEU A 126 15.15 2.34 -5.50
C LEU A 126 15.09 3.78 -5.01
N GLU A 127 14.08 4.54 -5.41
CA GLU A 127 13.87 5.92 -4.93
C GLU A 127 13.63 5.96 -3.41
N ASP A 128 12.79 5.05 -2.88
CA ASP A 128 12.56 4.95 -1.43
C ASP A 128 13.85 4.57 -0.68
N TRP A 129 14.68 3.70 -1.26
CA TRP A 129 15.97 3.33 -0.68
C TRP A 129 16.97 4.50 -0.71
N LEU A 130 17.04 5.24 -1.81
CA LEU A 130 17.89 6.43 -1.94
C LEU A 130 17.46 7.55 -0.97
N GLY A 131 16.15 7.77 -0.80
CA GLY A 131 15.64 8.77 0.15
C GLY A 131 16.01 8.45 1.60
N ARG A 132 16.02 7.17 1.98
CA ARG A 132 16.50 6.73 3.30
C ARG A 132 17.99 6.98 3.47
N LEU A 133 18.80 6.64 2.46
CA LEU A 133 20.23 6.93 2.47
C LEU A 133 20.53 8.43 2.57
N GLU A 134 19.79 9.28 1.84
CA GLU A 134 19.96 10.73 1.93
C GLU A 134 19.64 11.24 3.34
N THR A 135 18.63 10.66 3.99
CA THR A 135 18.24 11.00 5.37
C THR A 135 19.32 10.55 6.37
N GLU A 136 19.93 9.38 6.18
CA GLU A 136 21.04 8.88 7.00
C GLU A 136 22.33 9.68 6.78
N LEU A 137 22.58 10.16 5.55
CA LEU A 137 23.77 10.93 5.19
C LEU A 137 23.69 12.39 5.66
N LYS A 138 22.48 12.94 5.86
CA LYS A 138 22.24 14.21 6.57
C LYS A 138 22.54 14.04 8.07
N ARG A 139 23.80 13.69 8.39
CA ARG A 139 24.35 13.84 9.74
C ARG A 139 24.33 15.32 10.12
N PRO A 140 24.10 15.66 11.39
CA PRO A 140 24.22 17.04 11.84
C PRO A 140 25.64 17.56 11.54
N PRO A 141 25.80 18.87 11.27
CA PRO A 141 27.10 19.46 11.02
C PRO A 141 28.04 19.11 12.19
N TYR A 142 29.26 18.71 11.83
CA TYR A 142 30.34 18.44 12.78
C TYR A 142 30.48 19.63 13.73
N GLU A 143 30.23 19.43 15.02
CA GLU A 143 30.56 20.44 16.03
C GLU A 143 32.07 20.64 16.00
N PRO A 144 32.57 21.87 15.82
CA PRO A 144 34.00 22.12 15.85
C PRO A 144 34.53 21.71 17.22
N VAL A 145 35.39 20.69 17.23
CA VAL A 145 36.11 20.28 18.44
C VAL A 145 37.05 21.41 18.81
N ASP A 146 36.82 22.04 19.97
CA ASP A 146 37.72 23.05 20.52
C ASP A 146 39.10 22.43 20.77
N VAL A 147 40.06 22.78 19.91
CA VAL A 147 41.46 22.41 20.10
C VAL A 147 42.02 23.26 21.24
N VAL A 148 41.98 22.71 22.45
CA VAL A 148 42.65 23.34 23.60
C VAL A 148 44.16 23.21 23.40
N GLU A 149 44.79 24.25 22.85
CA GLU A 149 46.24 24.37 22.84
C GLU A 149 46.74 24.39 24.30
N LYS A 150 47.46 23.34 24.68
CA LYS A 150 48.17 23.29 25.96
C LYS A 150 49.30 24.32 25.91
N THR A 151 49.01 25.54 26.36
CA THR A 151 50.03 26.57 26.58
C THR A 151 51.06 26.06 27.58
N THR A 152 52.26 25.74 27.09
CA THR A 152 53.43 25.47 27.92
C THR A 152 53.82 26.77 28.63
N ARG A 153 53.41 26.90 29.90
CA ARG A 153 53.88 27.98 30.78
C ARG A 153 55.38 27.82 31.03
N TYR A 154 56.20 28.46 30.21
CA TYR A 154 57.64 28.59 30.43
C TYR A 154 57.89 29.55 31.62
N ARG A 155 58.04 28.99 32.83
CA ARG A 155 58.41 29.75 34.03
C ARG A 155 59.90 30.13 33.95
N LYS A 156 60.22 31.36 33.55
CA LYS A 156 61.57 31.92 33.73
C LYS A 156 61.86 32.07 35.22
N MET A 157 62.75 31.23 35.77
CA MET A 157 63.31 31.43 37.11
C MET A 157 64.15 32.72 37.13
N LYS A 158 63.76 33.69 37.94
CA LYS A 158 64.62 34.83 38.30
C LYS A 158 65.78 34.30 39.16
N ARG A 159 66.99 34.23 38.61
CA ARG A 159 68.22 34.08 39.39
C ARG A 159 68.42 35.33 40.25
N LYS A 160 68.25 35.21 41.56
CA LYS A 160 68.78 36.17 42.54
C LYS A 160 70.31 36.09 42.48
N ARG A 161 70.97 37.14 41.97
CA ARG A 161 72.39 37.38 42.27
C ARG A 161 72.46 37.97 43.67
N LYS A 162 73.10 37.26 44.59
CA LYS A 162 73.55 37.78 45.89
C LYS A 162 74.83 38.59 45.67
N ASN A 163 74.92 39.70 46.38
CA ASN A 163 76.06 40.62 46.45
C ASN A 163 77.34 39.92 46.90
N LEU A 164 78.46 40.40 46.37
CA LEU A 164 79.77 40.51 47.02
C LEU A 164 80.41 41.80 46.51
#